data_AF-A0A1M7MKM7-F1
#
_entry.id   AF-A0A1M7MKM7-F1
#
_cell.length_a   1.000
_cell.length_b   1.000
_cell.length_c   1.000
_cell.angle_alpha   90.00
_cell.angle_beta   90.00
_cell.angle_gamma   90.00
#
_symmetry.space_group_name_H-M   'P 1'
#
loop_
_entity.id
_entity.type
_entity.pdbx_description
1 polymer ?
#
loop_
_entity_poly.entity_id
_entity_poly.type
_entity_poly.pdbx_seq_one_letter_code
_entity_poly.pdbx_strand_id
1 'polypeptide(L)'
;MLVFVPVAIGVGIGSVMLILTKWLKNAHASFSKIPALIGLIACVVLIVVAIYVVRGFEGAAYIYLAVTILLFSMVSFAKSI
;
A
#
# COMPACT_ATOMS: atom_id res chain seq x y z
N MET A 1 -15.85 12.55 2.18
CA MET A 1 -15.65 11.71 0.98
C MET A 1 -14.19 11.75 0.50
N LEU A 2 -13.58 12.93 0.38
CA LEU A 2 -12.19 13.11 -0.12
C LEU A 2 -11.08 12.41 0.67
N VAL A 3 -11.24 12.14 1.97
CA VAL A 3 -10.24 11.40 2.78
C VAL A 3 -10.70 9.97 3.06
N PHE A 4 -11.97 9.78 3.40
CA PHE A 4 -12.53 8.48 3.73
C PHE A 4 -12.47 7.47 2.58
N VAL A 5 -12.74 7.89 1.33
CA VAL A 5 -12.75 6.98 0.18
C VAL A 5 -11.33 6.49 -0.15
N PRO A 6 -10.30 7.36 -0.28
CA PRO A 6 -8.93 6.90 -0.51
C PRO A 6 -8.40 5.99 0.61
N VAL A 7 -8.71 6.32 1.88
CA VAL A 7 -8.31 5.48 3.02
C VAL A 7 -9.02 4.13 2.97
N ALA A 8 -10.32 4.08 2.70
CA ALA A 8 -11.06 2.82 2.57
C ALA A 8 -10.51 1.93 1.45
N ILE A 9 -10.21 2.52 0.29
CA ILE A 9 -9.56 1.81 -0.83
C ILE A 9 -8.18 1.30 -0.40
N GLY A 10 -7.38 2.14 0.26
CA GLY A 10 -6.07 1.76 0.79
C GLY A 10 -6.14 0.62 1.80
N VAL A 11 -7.14 0.61 2.68
CA VAL A 11 -7.42 -0.49 3.61
C VAL A 11 -7.80 -1.77 2.87
N GLY A 12 -8.62 -1.68 1.82
CA GLY A 12 -8.96 -2.81 0.97
C GLY A 12 -7.72 -3.44 0.32
N ILE A 13 -6.90 -2.63 -0.34
CA ILE A 13 -5.64 -3.05 -0.97
C ILE A 13 -4.69 -3.63 0.08
N GLY A 14 -4.52 -2.95 1.21
CA GLY A 14 -3.66 -3.37 2.31
C GLY A 14 -4.09 -4.71 2.93
N SER A 15 -5.40 -4.96 3.05
CA SER A 15 -5.94 -6.24 3.52
C SER A 15 -5.59 -7.36 2.56
N VAL A 16 -5.73 -7.14 1.25
CA VAL A 16 -5.33 -8.10 0.21
C VAL A 16 -3.83 -8.40 0.30
N MET A 17 -2.99 -7.38 0.48
CA MET A 17 -1.55 -7.57 0.66
C MET A 17 -1.21 -8.44 1.89
N LEU A 18 -1.88 -8.22 3.03
CA LEU A 18 -1.64 -9.03 4.23
C LEU A 18 -2.03 -10.49 4.04
N ILE A 19 -3.15 -10.74 3.36
CA ILE A 19 -3.61 -12.09 3.03
C ILE A 19 -2.58 -12.78 2.11
N LEU A 20 -2.13 -12.07 1.06
CA LEU A 20 -1.08 -12.56 0.17
C LEU A 20 0.19 -12.88 0.94
N THR A 21 0.68 -11.98 1.79
CA THR A 21 1.88 -12.23 2.60
C THR A 21 1.75 -13.47 3.48
N LYS A 22 0.60 -13.65 4.15
CA LYS A 22 0.35 -14.84 4.96
C LYS A 22 0.34 -16.12 4.12
N TRP A 23 -0.29 -16.08 2.95
CA TRP A 23 -0.35 -17.22 2.04
C TRP A 23 1.04 -17.56 1.47
N LEU A 24 1.80 -16.56 0.99
CA LEU A 24 3.16 -16.75 0.51
C LEU A 24 4.10 -17.22 1.61
N LYS A 25 3.96 -16.76 2.86
CA LYS A 25 4.77 -17.24 3.98
C LYS A 25 4.59 -18.75 4.21
N ASN A 26 3.37 -19.26 4.06
CA ASN A 26 3.08 -20.68 4.23
C ASN A 26 3.56 -21.53 3.04
N ALA A 27 3.51 -21.01 1.82
CA ALA A 27 3.93 -21.74 0.61
C ALA A 27 5.43 -21.64 0.33
N HIS A 28 5.97 -20.41 0.35
CA HIS A 28 7.36 -20.10 0.01
C HIS A 28 7.87 -18.90 0.84
N ALA A 29 8.45 -19.19 2.00
CA ALA A 29 8.91 -18.17 2.95
C ALA A 29 9.82 -17.10 2.32
N SER A 30 10.70 -17.48 1.38
CA SER A 30 11.58 -16.55 0.67
C SER A 30 10.85 -15.45 -0.11
N PHE A 31 9.63 -15.73 -0.60
CA PHE A 31 8.84 -14.79 -1.40
C PHE A 31 7.82 -13.98 -0.59
N SER A 32 7.70 -14.24 0.71
CA SER A 32 6.74 -13.55 1.57
C SER A 32 6.97 -12.03 1.67
N LYS A 33 8.17 -11.54 1.29
CA LYS A 33 8.52 -10.11 1.27
C LYS A 33 8.02 -9.37 0.02
N ILE A 34 7.65 -10.10 -1.04
CA ILE A 34 7.25 -9.51 -2.33
C ILE A 34 6.06 -8.56 -2.17
N PRO A 35 4.95 -8.93 -1.50
CA PRO A 35 3.81 -8.02 -1.36
C PRO A 35 4.20 -6.72 -0.66
N ALA A 36 5.03 -6.78 0.39
CA ALA A 36 5.51 -5.59 1.08
C ALA A 36 6.32 -4.66 0.16
N LEU A 37 7.24 -5.22 -0.63
CA LEU A 37 8.04 -4.46 -1.60
C LEU A 37 7.17 -3.79 -2.66
N ILE A 38 6.17 -4.50 -3.20
CA ILE A 38 5.22 -3.95 -4.16
C ILE A 38 4.46 -2.76 -3.56
N GLY A 39 4.01 -2.87 -2.30
CA GLY A 39 3.33 -1.77 -1.62
C GLY A 39 4.21 -0.54 -1.41
N LEU A 40 5.50 -0.75 -1.12
CA LEU A 40 6.46 0.34 -1.00
C LEU A 40 6.63 1.07 -2.34
N ILE A 41 6.80 0.32 -3.44
CA ILE A 41 6.93 0.88 -4.79
C ILE A 41 5.65 1.65 -5.16
N ALA A 42 4.48 1.05 -4.91
CA ALA A 42 3.19 1.71 -5.17
C ALA A 42 3.05 3.02 -4.39
N CYS A 43 3.48 3.07 -3.13
CA CYS A 43 3.49 4.30 -2.33
C CYS A 43 4.35 5.39 -2.99
N VAL A 44 5.58 5.06 -3.38
CA VAL A 44 6.48 6.03 -4.05
C VAL A 44 5.85 6.55 -5.34
N VAL A 45 5.32 5.66 -6.18
CA VAL A 45 4.66 6.04 -7.44
C VAL A 45 3.46 6.96 -7.19
N LEU A 46 2.61 6.62 -6.22
CA LEU A 46 1.43 7.43 -5.88
C LEU A 46 1.81 8.83 -5.37
N ILE A 47 2.88 8.94 -4.57
CA ILE A 47 3.39 10.24 -4.11
C ILE A 47 3.91 11.07 -5.29
N VAL A 48 4.67 10.46 -6.21
CA VAL A 48 5.16 11.15 -7.41
C VAL A 48 3.99 11.64 -8.26
N VAL A 49 2.99 10.80 -8.49
CA VAL A 49 1.78 11.17 -9.25
C VAL A 49 1.03 12.32 -8.54
N ALA A 50 0.88 12.24 -7.22
CA ALA A 50 0.19 13.25 -6.44
C ALA A 50 0.88 14.62 -6.40
N ILE A 51 2.20 14.68 -6.58
CA ILE A 51 2.96 15.94 -6.57
C ILE A 51 3.08 16.52 -7.97
N TYR A 52 3.39 15.68 -8.96
CA TYR A 52 3.79 16.16 -10.29
C TYR A 52 2.68 16.10 -11.34
N VAL A 53 1.72 15.18 -11.20
CA VAL A 53 0.71 14.91 -12.24
C VAL A 53 -0.66 15.44 -11.83
N VAL A 54 -1.16 15.01 -10.69
CA VAL A 54 -2.50 15.37 -10.20
C VAL A 54 -2.37 16.43 -9.11
N ARG A 55 -2.94 17.62 -9.32
CA ARG A 55 -2.85 18.75 -8.38
C ARG A 55 -4.16 19.01 -7.64
N GLY A 56 -4.09 19.75 -6.54
CA GLY A 56 -5.25 20.12 -5.75
C GLY A 56 -5.79 18.97 -4.90
N PHE A 57 -7.12 18.92 -4.73
CA PHE A 57 -7.77 17.98 -3.81
C PHE A 57 -7.57 16.50 -4.20
N GLU A 58 -7.53 16.18 -5.49
CA GLU A 58 -7.30 14.80 -5.95
C GLU A 58 -5.87 14.34 -5.66
N GLY A 59 -4.88 15.22 -5.82
CA GLY A 59 -3.48 14.93 -5.44
C GLY A 59 -3.37 14.60 -3.95
N ALA A 60 -4.02 15.38 -3.09
CA ALA A 60 -4.08 15.08 -1.66
C ALA A 60 -4.72 13.71 -1.36
N ALA A 61 -5.77 13.34 -2.09
CA ALA A 61 -6.42 12.03 -1.97
C ALA A 61 -5.45 10.87 -2.31
N TYR A 62 -4.62 11.01 -3.34
CA TYR A 62 -3.58 10.03 -3.67
C TYR A 62 -2.50 9.92 -2.59
N ILE A 63 -2.17 11.02 -1.89
CA ILE A 63 -1.25 10.98 -0.74
C ILE A 63 -1.86 10.18 0.41
N TYR A 64 -3.13 10.41 0.75
CA TYR A 64 -3.81 9.61 1.79
C TYR A 64 -3.86 8.12 1.43
N LEU A 65 -4.10 7.79 0.16
CA LEU A 65 -4.03 6.42 -0.34
C LEU A 65 -2.61 5.84 -0.18
N ALA A 66 -1.58 6.60 -0.59
CA ALA A 66 -0.18 6.18 -0.50
C ALA A 66 0.25 5.92 0.95
N VAL A 67 -0.09 6.81 1.88
CA VAL A 67 0.20 6.65 3.32
C VAL A 67 -0.48 5.40 3.87
N THR A 68 -1.74 5.16 3.50
CA THR A 68 -2.46 3.97 3.95
C THR A 68 -1.77 2.69 3.45
N ILE A 69 -1.43 2.63 2.16
CA ILE A 69 -0.70 1.49 1.57
C ILE A 69 0.66 1.30 2.23
N LEU A 70 1.37 2.38 2.56
CA LEU A 70 2.66 2.33 3.24
C LEU A 70 2.55 1.67 4.62
N LEU A 71 1.54 2.04 5.41
CA LEU A 71 1.29 1.43 6.72
C LEU A 71 1.07 -0.08 6.60
N PHE A 72 0.25 -0.52 5.64
CA PHE A 72 0.04 -1.95 5.40
C PHE A 72 1.29 -2.65 4.85
N SER A 73 2.08 -1.99 4.01
CA SER A 73 3.37 -2.50 3.53
C SER A 73 4.34 -2.74 4.69
N MET A 74 4.44 -1.81 5.64
CA MET A 74 5.27 -1.98 6.84
C MET A 74 4.80 -3.17 7.70
N VAL A 75 3.50 -3.30 7.95
CA VAL A 75 2.94 -4.44 8.70
C VAL A 75 3.17 -5.75 7.97
N SER A 76 3.00 -5.75 6.65
CA SER A 76 3.25 -6.90 5.77
C SER A 76 4.72 -7.33 5.83
N PHE A 77 5.65 -6.38 5.76
CA PHE A 77 7.08 -6.65 5.89
C PHE A 77 7.41 -7.26 7.26
N ALA A 78 6.88 -6.68 8.35
CA ALA A 78 7.09 -7.18 9.70
C ALA A 78 6.54 -8.60 9.89
N LYS A 79 5.42 -8.95 9.25
CA LYS A 79 4.85 -10.32 9.29
C LYS A 79 5.58 -11.33 8.40
N SER A 80 6.33 -10.86 7.41
CA SER A 80 7.07 -11.68 6.47
C SER A 80 8.39 -12.21 7.05
N ILE A 81 8.98 -11.50 8.00
CA ILE A 81 10.11 -11.98 8.83
C ILE A 81 9.65 -13.19 9.67
#